data_AF-A0A830BN57-F1
#
_entry.id   AF-A0A830BN57-F1
#
_cell.length_a   1.000
_cell.length_b   1.000
_cell.length_c   1.000
_cell.angle_alpha   90.00
_cell.angle_beta   90.00
_cell.angle_gamma   90.00
#
_symmetry.space_group_name_H-M   'P 1'
#
loop_
_entity.id
_entity.type
_entity.pdbx_description
1 polymer ?
#
loop_
_entity_poly.entity_id
_entity_poly.type
_entity_poly.pdbx_seq_one_letter_code
_entity_poly.pdbx_strand_id
1 'polypeptide(L)'
;MEGKKDETDEKRSIVVGPWGGNGGTNWDDGFYNGIREITLKYDRCIDLICVVYDKNGKPVSGLKHGGGGGTKTAEIKLQFPEEFLIAVTGHYYPVVRGGSPVIRSLMFKSNRRTFGPYGVEEGTPFFFPMEGGQIVGFKGKSGWYLDAIGFHISKTKAPKVMQNFQQRFRRLTSSLPFAPPPRDGGDNRAKSTINS
;
A
#
# COMPACT_ATOMS: atom_id res chain seq x y z
N MET A 1 34.61 12.60 28.47
CA MET A 1 34.00 11.26 28.31
C MET A 1 32.68 11.35 29.04
N GLU A 2 31.50 11.15 28.46
CA GLU A 2 31.10 10.31 27.35
C GLU A 2 30.10 11.05 26.45
N GLY A 3 30.26 10.90 25.14
CA GLY A 3 29.33 11.42 24.15
C GLY A 3 28.04 10.61 24.17
N LYS A 4 26.90 11.31 24.22
CA LYS A 4 25.61 10.74 23.85
C LYS A 4 25.71 10.30 22.39
N LYS A 5 25.77 8.99 22.15
CA LYS A 5 25.48 8.42 20.83
C LYS A 5 24.02 8.74 20.53
N ASP A 6 23.82 9.63 19.56
CA ASP A 6 22.55 9.71 18.83
C ASP A 6 22.27 8.34 18.23
N GLU A 7 21.33 7.64 18.85
CA GLU A 7 20.76 6.41 18.32
C GLU A 7 19.85 6.82 17.15
N THR A 8 20.43 6.91 15.96
CA THR A 8 19.68 7.09 14.72
C THR A 8 18.74 5.88 14.56
N ASP A 9 17.47 6.10 14.86
CA ASP A 9 16.33 5.23 14.60
C ASP A 9 16.34 4.88 13.10
N GLU A 10 17.03 3.78 12.78
CA GLU A 10 17.29 3.34 11.41
C GLU A 10 15.94 2.96 10.79
N LYS A 11 15.31 3.91 10.09
CA LYS A 11 14.13 3.69 9.26
C LYS A 11 14.47 2.55 8.30
N ARG A 12 14.04 1.33 8.62
CA ARG A 12 14.12 0.18 7.70
C ARG A 12 13.26 0.48 6.48
N SER A 13 13.88 1.04 5.46
CA SER A 13 13.28 1.28 4.16
C SER A 13 13.61 0.12 3.21
N ILE A 14 12.67 -0.21 2.34
CA ILE A 14 12.79 -1.32 1.39
C ILE A 14 12.56 -0.75 -0.01
N VAL A 15 13.37 -1.17 -0.99
CA VAL A 15 13.16 -0.86 -2.40
C VAL A 15 12.66 -2.11 -3.10
N VAL A 16 11.61 -1.99 -3.90
CA VAL A 16 11.00 -3.10 -4.64
C VAL A 16 10.86 -2.79 -6.13
N GLY A 17 10.93 -3.84 -6.95
CA GLY A 17 10.97 -3.74 -8.41
C GLY A 17 12.39 -3.43 -8.95
N PRO A 18 12.51 -2.83 -10.15
CA PRO A 18 11.42 -2.34 -10.98
C PRO A 18 10.75 -3.44 -11.81
N TRP A 19 9.47 -3.26 -12.14
CA TRP A 19 8.76 -4.02 -13.16
C TRP A 19 8.72 -3.19 -14.45
N GLY A 20 8.87 -3.83 -15.61
CA GLY A 20 8.89 -3.16 -16.91
C GLY A 20 10.05 -3.57 -17.78
N GLY A 21 10.42 -2.72 -18.73
CA GLY A 21 11.52 -2.95 -19.67
C GLY A 21 12.84 -2.26 -19.29
N ASN A 22 13.85 -2.48 -20.13
CA ASN A 22 15.20 -1.94 -19.94
C ASN A 22 15.45 -0.62 -20.67
N GLY A 23 14.45 -0.09 -21.39
CA GLY A 23 14.51 1.19 -22.09
C GLY A 23 14.58 2.42 -21.17
N GLY A 24 14.69 3.60 -21.77
CA GLY A 24 14.70 4.87 -21.04
C GLY A 24 15.88 5.07 -20.08
N THR A 25 15.89 6.23 -19.39
CA THR A 25 16.88 6.59 -18.37
C THR A 25 16.34 6.31 -16.98
N ASN A 26 17.23 5.97 -16.05
CA ASN A 26 16.86 5.71 -14.66
C ASN A 26 16.48 7.02 -13.96
N TRP A 27 15.46 6.96 -13.12
CA TRP A 27 15.05 8.05 -12.24
C TRP A 27 14.64 7.49 -10.87
N ASP A 28 14.77 8.32 -9.84
CA ASP A 28 14.48 7.97 -8.46
C ASP A 28 14.10 9.23 -7.69
N ASP A 29 12.84 9.34 -7.24
CA ASP A 29 12.38 10.49 -6.46
C ASP A 29 12.89 10.46 -5.00
N GLY A 30 13.38 9.30 -4.54
CA GLY A 30 13.85 9.09 -3.17
C GLY A 30 12.73 8.80 -2.17
N PHE A 31 13.02 9.02 -0.89
CA PHE A 31 12.14 8.68 0.23
C PHE A 31 11.44 9.90 0.82
N TYR A 32 10.13 9.77 1.02
CA TYR A 32 9.26 10.79 1.63
C TYR A 32 8.52 10.24 2.86
N ASN A 33 7.53 10.96 3.36
CA ASN A 33 6.65 10.51 4.44
C ASN A 33 5.39 9.80 3.92
N GLY A 34 5.03 10.01 2.65
CA GLY A 34 3.93 9.33 1.99
C GLY A 34 3.55 10.00 0.67
N ILE A 35 2.47 9.52 0.06
CA ILE A 35 1.95 10.01 -1.23
C ILE A 35 0.64 10.76 -0.97
N ARG A 36 0.50 11.94 -1.60
CA ARG A 36 -0.72 12.76 -1.56
C ARG A 36 -1.50 12.69 -2.86
N GLU A 37 -0.79 12.76 -3.99
CA GLU A 37 -1.41 12.75 -5.30
C GLU A 37 -0.55 12.01 -6.33
N ILE A 38 -1.20 11.32 -7.26
CA ILE A 38 -0.57 10.72 -8.44
C ILE A 38 -1.28 11.25 -9.67
N THR A 39 -0.53 11.79 -10.61
CA THR A 39 -1.01 12.19 -11.93
C THR A 39 -0.42 11.28 -12.99
N LEU A 40 -1.27 10.73 -13.86
CA LEU A 40 -0.85 9.94 -15.02
C LEU A 40 -1.30 10.61 -16.31
N LYS A 41 -0.46 10.58 -17.35
CA LYS A 41 -0.93 10.64 -18.73
C LYS A 41 -0.80 9.28 -19.39
N TYR A 42 -1.82 8.89 -20.14
CA TYR A 42 -1.87 7.57 -20.74
C TYR A 42 -2.77 7.55 -21.98
N ASP A 43 -2.61 6.48 -22.77
CA ASP A 43 -3.63 5.99 -23.69
C ASP A 43 -3.52 4.47 -23.85
N ARG A 44 -2.65 3.99 -24.75
CA ARG A 44 -2.36 2.54 -24.93
C ARG A 44 -1.29 1.99 -23.96
N CYS A 45 -0.57 2.89 -23.31
CA CYS A 45 0.42 2.65 -22.27
C CYS A 45 0.47 3.86 -21.33
N ILE A 46 1.28 3.80 -20.28
CA ILE A 46 1.54 4.94 -19.41
C ILE A 46 2.62 5.80 -20.06
N ASP A 47 2.24 7.00 -20.49
CA ASP A 47 3.16 7.96 -21.11
C ASP A 47 3.95 8.71 -20.05
N LEU A 48 3.28 9.12 -18.97
CA LEU A 48 3.86 9.96 -17.92
C LEU A 48 3.29 9.63 -16.55
N ILE A 49 4.15 9.70 -15.52
CA ILE A 49 3.76 9.72 -14.11
C ILE A 49 4.40 10.93 -13.41
N CYS A 50 3.64 11.56 -12.53
CA CYS A 50 4.10 12.61 -11.63
C CYS A 50 3.42 12.41 -10.28
N VAL A 51 4.15 12.62 -9.18
CA VAL A 51 3.65 12.32 -7.84
C VAL A 51 3.87 13.53 -6.94
N VAL A 52 2.85 13.90 -6.16
CA VAL A 52 2.98 14.84 -5.05
C VAL A 52 3.14 14.03 -3.78
N TYR A 53 4.28 14.22 -3.12
CA TYR A 53 4.63 13.55 -1.88
C TYR A 53 4.32 14.40 -0.66
N ASP A 54 4.23 13.76 0.49
CA ASP A 54 4.32 14.44 1.79
C ASP A 54 5.78 14.48 2.26
N LYS A 55 6.29 15.68 2.56
CA LYS A 55 7.57 15.87 3.24
C LYS A 55 7.32 16.64 4.53
N ASN A 56 7.30 15.93 5.65
CA ASN A 56 7.05 16.47 6.99
C ASN A 56 5.77 17.31 7.07
N GLY A 57 4.66 16.78 6.55
CA GLY A 57 3.35 17.43 6.56
C GLY A 57 3.12 18.47 5.45
N LYS A 58 4.13 18.74 4.61
CA LYS A 58 4.01 19.68 3.48
C LYS A 58 4.00 18.94 2.14
N PRO A 59 3.14 19.34 1.17
CA PRO A 59 3.16 18.77 -0.16
C PRO A 59 4.43 19.19 -0.92
N VAL A 60 5.08 18.24 -1.59
CA VAL A 60 6.24 18.47 -2.47
C VAL A 60 6.00 17.73 -3.78
N SER A 61 5.99 18.46 -4.90
CA SER A 61 5.87 17.87 -6.23
C SER A 61 7.18 17.19 -6.62
N GLY A 62 7.09 15.92 -7.01
CA GLY A 62 8.15 15.21 -7.70
C GLY A 62 8.33 15.68 -9.14
N LEU A 63 9.34 15.12 -9.81
CA LEU A 63 9.56 15.37 -11.23
C LEU A 63 8.52 14.62 -12.08
N LYS A 64 8.38 15.06 -13.33
CA LYS A 64 7.59 14.34 -14.34
C LYS A 64 8.49 13.29 -14.98
N HIS A 65 8.04 12.05 -14.98
CA HIS A 65 8.76 10.91 -15.56
C HIS A 65 7.98 10.34 -16.73
N GLY A 66 8.61 10.28 -17.91
CA GLY A 66 7.96 9.89 -19.16
C GLY A 66 7.91 11.00 -20.20
N GLY A 67 7.19 10.77 -21.29
CA GLY A 67 7.13 11.65 -22.45
C GLY A 67 5.94 12.61 -22.46
N GLY A 68 5.85 13.39 -23.54
CA GLY A 68 4.74 14.34 -23.78
C GLY A 68 3.47 13.72 -24.38
N GLY A 69 3.44 12.40 -24.54
CA GLY A 69 2.31 11.67 -25.13
C GLY A 69 1.09 11.54 -24.20
N GLY A 70 0.21 10.60 -24.56
CA GLY A 70 -1.05 10.34 -23.86
C GLY A 70 -2.12 11.41 -24.12
N THR A 71 -3.33 10.97 -24.43
CA THR A 71 -4.48 11.86 -24.64
C THR A 71 -5.41 11.90 -23.42
N LYS A 72 -5.27 10.94 -22.50
CA LYS A 72 -6.05 10.85 -21.27
C LYS A 72 -5.18 11.22 -20.07
N THR A 73 -5.81 11.86 -19.09
CA THR A 73 -5.19 12.22 -17.81
C THR A 73 -5.99 11.60 -16.67
N ALA A 74 -5.30 11.04 -15.68
CA ALA A 74 -5.90 10.63 -14.42
C ALA A 74 -5.23 11.37 -13.25
N GLU A 75 -6.06 11.90 -12.36
CA GLU A 75 -5.62 12.52 -11.10
C GLU A 75 -6.15 11.70 -9.92
N ILE A 76 -5.23 11.13 -9.14
CA ILE A 76 -5.53 10.30 -7.97
C ILE A 76 -5.15 11.09 -6.73
N LYS A 77 -6.13 11.76 -6.12
CA LYS A 77 -5.96 12.52 -4.88
C LYS A 77 -6.35 11.66 -3.68
N LEU A 78 -5.37 11.32 -2.85
CA LEU A 78 -5.56 10.55 -1.62
C LEU A 78 -5.94 11.49 -0.47
N GLN A 79 -6.86 11.04 0.38
CA GLN A 79 -7.17 11.71 1.64
C GLN A 79 -6.06 11.46 2.67
N PHE A 80 -4.88 12.05 2.45
CA PHE A 80 -3.71 11.88 3.29
C PHE A 80 -3.88 12.59 4.66
N PRO A 81 -3.48 11.97 5.79
CA PRO A 81 -2.76 10.69 5.90
C PRO A 81 -3.64 9.43 6.04
N GLU A 82 -4.96 9.57 6.14
CA GLU A 82 -5.87 8.45 6.43
C GLU A 82 -6.04 7.47 5.27
N GLU A 83 -5.83 7.94 4.04
CA GLU A 83 -5.86 7.13 2.83
C GLU A 83 -4.47 6.95 2.24
N PHE A 84 -4.05 5.70 2.09
CA PHE A 84 -2.74 5.32 1.57
C PHE A 84 -2.84 4.08 0.69
N LEU A 85 -1.87 3.91 -0.20
CA LEU A 85 -1.81 2.77 -1.12
C LEU A 85 -1.49 1.48 -0.37
N ILE A 86 -2.29 0.45 -0.64
CA ILE A 86 -2.13 -0.91 -0.11
C ILE A 86 -1.80 -1.94 -1.18
N ALA A 87 -1.96 -1.60 -2.46
CA ALA A 87 -1.45 -2.41 -3.55
C ALA A 87 -1.27 -1.59 -4.82
N VAL A 88 -0.34 -2.02 -5.66
CA VAL A 88 -0.20 -1.57 -7.04
C VAL A 88 -0.18 -2.80 -7.93
N THR A 89 -0.98 -2.77 -8.99
CA THR A 89 -0.98 -3.77 -10.06
C THR A 89 -0.73 -3.09 -11.39
N GLY A 90 -0.25 -3.84 -12.37
CA GLY A 90 -0.13 -3.32 -13.71
C GLY A 90 0.31 -4.39 -14.69
N HIS A 91 0.50 -3.98 -15.94
CA HIS A 91 1.02 -4.83 -17.01
C HIS A 91 2.16 -4.12 -17.72
N TYR A 92 3.10 -4.88 -18.28
CA TYR A 92 4.13 -4.35 -19.14
C TYR A 92 4.35 -5.21 -20.38
N TYR A 93 4.55 -4.54 -21.51
CA TYR A 93 4.69 -5.15 -22.83
C TYR A 93 5.24 -4.13 -23.83
N PRO A 94 5.87 -4.54 -24.94
CA PRO A 94 6.19 -3.63 -26.03
C PRO A 94 4.90 -3.03 -26.63
N VAL A 95 4.92 -1.75 -27.00
CA VAL A 95 3.82 -1.11 -27.75
C VAL A 95 3.88 -1.46 -29.24
N VAL A 96 5.09 -1.66 -29.76
CA VAL A 96 5.37 -2.07 -31.13
C VAL A 96 6.16 -3.37 -31.15
N ARG A 97 5.95 -4.20 -32.17
CA ARG A 97 6.65 -5.48 -32.32
C ARG A 97 8.16 -5.26 -32.38
N GLY A 98 8.91 -5.95 -31.52
CA GLY A 98 10.37 -5.81 -31.42
C GLY A 98 10.86 -4.62 -30.58
N GLY A 99 9.95 -3.81 -30.02
CA GLY A 99 10.32 -2.74 -29.07
C GLY A 99 10.66 -3.27 -27.68
N SER A 100 11.27 -2.40 -26.85
CA SER A 100 11.42 -2.67 -25.42
C SER A 100 10.04 -2.64 -24.73
N PRO A 101 9.79 -3.48 -23.72
CA PRO A 101 8.60 -3.37 -22.90
C PRO A 101 8.50 -2.00 -22.21
N VAL A 102 7.27 -1.53 -22.06
CA VAL A 102 6.92 -0.34 -21.26
C VAL A 102 5.73 -0.69 -20.37
N ILE A 103 5.45 0.12 -19.36
CA ILE A 103 4.26 -0.03 -18.53
C ILE A 103 3.02 0.23 -19.38
N ARG A 104 2.25 -0.83 -19.64
CA ARG A 104 1.02 -0.78 -20.44
C ARG A 104 -0.18 -0.37 -19.61
N SER A 105 -0.23 -0.78 -18.35
CA SER A 105 -1.26 -0.32 -17.43
C SER A 105 -0.82 -0.21 -15.98
N LEU A 106 -1.51 0.63 -15.23
CA LEU A 106 -1.41 0.75 -13.78
C LEU A 106 -2.80 0.81 -13.15
N MET A 107 -2.95 0.11 -12.03
CA MET A 107 -4.08 0.23 -11.12
C MET A 107 -3.56 0.36 -9.70
N PHE A 108 -4.13 1.30 -8.95
CA PHE A 108 -3.74 1.61 -7.59
C PHE A 108 -4.89 1.27 -6.65
N LYS A 109 -4.62 0.50 -5.60
CA LYS A 109 -5.58 0.22 -4.55
C LYS A 109 -5.13 0.93 -3.27
N SER A 110 -6.00 1.75 -2.71
CA SER A 110 -5.85 2.30 -1.37
C SER A 110 -6.61 1.47 -0.35
N ASN A 111 -6.41 1.76 0.94
CA ASN A 111 -7.22 1.21 2.03
C ASN A 111 -8.71 1.61 1.96
N ARG A 112 -9.12 2.45 1.00
CA ARG A 112 -10.51 2.95 0.87
C ARG A 112 -11.09 2.75 -0.54
N ARG A 113 -10.27 2.83 -1.58
CA ARG A 113 -10.71 2.96 -2.98
C ARG A 113 -9.78 2.21 -3.93
N THR A 114 -10.24 2.01 -5.16
CA THR A 114 -9.43 1.48 -6.27
C THR A 114 -9.47 2.50 -7.42
N PHE A 115 -8.32 2.72 -8.07
CA PHE A 115 -8.13 3.68 -9.15
C PHE A 115 -7.53 2.98 -10.37
N GLY A 116 -8.22 3.04 -11.50
CA GLY A 116 -7.81 2.40 -12.75
C GLY A 116 -8.67 1.17 -13.11
N PRO A 117 -8.17 0.30 -14.00
CA PRO A 117 -6.86 0.39 -14.66
C PRO A 117 -6.76 1.58 -15.60
N TYR A 118 -5.57 2.19 -15.65
CA TYR A 118 -5.20 3.22 -16.60
C TYR A 118 -4.26 2.62 -17.63
N GLY A 119 -4.54 2.81 -18.93
CA GLY A 119 -3.83 2.17 -20.02
C GLY A 119 -4.55 0.90 -20.52
N VAL A 120 -3.77 -0.08 -20.98
CA VAL A 120 -4.29 -1.36 -21.52
C VAL A 120 -3.64 -2.53 -20.78
N GLU A 121 -4.45 -3.44 -20.26
CA GLU A 121 -3.98 -4.64 -19.55
C GLU A 121 -3.49 -5.71 -20.54
N GLU A 122 -2.31 -5.48 -21.10
CA GLU A 122 -1.67 -6.34 -22.10
C GLU A 122 -0.24 -6.72 -21.69
N GLY A 123 0.13 -7.97 -21.90
CA GLY A 123 1.47 -8.50 -21.63
C GLY A 123 1.62 -9.12 -20.24
N THR A 124 2.78 -8.91 -19.63
CA THR A 124 3.11 -9.56 -18.36
C THR A 124 2.49 -8.77 -17.20
N PRO A 125 1.60 -9.39 -16.39
CA PRO A 125 1.07 -8.73 -15.20
C PRO A 125 2.13 -8.64 -14.10
N PHE A 126 2.03 -7.61 -13.28
CA PHE A 126 2.70 -7.53 -11.98
C PHE A 126 1.72 -7.11 -10.90
N PHE A 127 1.98 -7.58 -9.68
CA PHE A 127 1.19 -7.26 -8.49
C PHE A 127 2.15 -7.07 -7.32
N PHE A 128 1.97 -5.96 -6.63
CA PHE A 128 2.69 -5.65 -5.42
C PHE A 128 1.72 -5.32 -4.27
N PRO A 129 1.45 -6.25 -3.35
CA PRO A 129 0.71 -5.98 -2.12
C PRO A 129 1.58 -5.26 -1.08
N MET A 130 0.97 -4.36 -0.31
CA MET A 130 1.59 -3.69 0.83
C MET A 130 1.13 -4.35 2.13
N GLU A 131 2.01 -5.07 2.81
CA GLU A 131 1.76 -5.60 4.14
C GLU A 131 2.65 -4.89 5.17
N GLY A 132 2.04 -4.16 6.10
CA GLY A 132 2.76 -3.53 7.22
C GLY A 132 3.68 -2.34 6.86
N GLY A 133 3.42 -1.67 5.75
CA GLY A 133 4.18 -0.49 5.32
C GLY A 133 3.38 0.44 4.41
N GLN A 134 4.03 1.49 3.92
CA GLN A 134 3.46 2.46 3.00
C GLN A 134 4.46 2.77 1.88
N ILE A 135 3.96 2.98 0.65
CA ILE A 135 4.76 3.56 -0.43
C ILE A 135 5.06 5.01 -0.09
N VAL A 136 6.33 5.34 -0.03
CA VAL A 136 6.84 6.67 0.29
C VAL A 136 7.70 7.27 -0.81
N GLY A 137 7.77 6.63 -1.97
CA GLY A 137 8.56 7.11 -3.09
C GLY A 137 8.42 6.21 -4.30
N PHE A 138 8.59 6.79 -5.48
CA PHE A 138 8.66 6.06 -6.74
C PHE A 138 10.06 6.15 -7.33
N LYS A 139 10.42 5.11 -8.06
CA LYS A 139 11.59 5.08 -8.93
C LYS A 139 11.25 4.34 -10.21
N GLY A 140 12.10 4.40 -11.21
CA GLY A 140 11.86 3.67 -12.43
C GLY A 140 12.79 4.02 -13.56
N LYS A 141 12.29 3.75 -14.77
CA LYS A 141 12.94 4.08 -16.04
C LYS A 141 11.93 4.78 -16.93
N SER A 142 12.34 5.84 -17.61
CA SER A 142 11.46 6.53 -18.54
C SER A 142 12.20 7.13 -19.72
N GLY A 143 11.52 7.17 -20.85
CA GLY A 143 11.94 7.86 -22.07
C GLY A 143 10.71 8.52 -22.69
N TRP A 144 10.28 8.05 -23.86
CA TRP A 144 9.02 8.48 -24.47
C TRP A 144 7.79 8.01 -23.68
N TYR A 145 7.93 6.91 -22.94
CA TYR A 145 6.92 6.31 -22.08
C TYR A 145 7.49 6.04 -20.69
N LEU A 146 6.66 5.57 -19.78
CA LEU A 146 7.12 4.94 -18.56
C LEU A 146 7.60 3.51 -18.87
N ASP A 147 8.91 3.32 -19.00
CA ASP A 147 9.51 2.02 -19.34
C ASP A 147 9.41 1.01 -18.19
N ALA A 148 9.69 1.46 -16.95
CA ALA A 148 9.65 0.62 -15.76
C ALA A 148 9.32 1.41 -14.50
N ILE A 149 8.75 0.73 -13.49
CA ILE A 149 8.32 1.33 -12.23
C ILE A 149 8.73 0.47 -11.04
N GLY A 150 9.17 1.11 -9.96
CA GLY A 150 9.50 0.51 -8.68
C GLY A 150 9.15 1.46 -7.53
N PHE A 151 9.24 0.96 -6.30
CA PHE A 151 8.71 1.66 -5.13
C PHE A 151 9.69 1.67 -3.96
N HIS A 152 9.65 2.77 -3.21
CA HIS A 152 10.28 2.91 -1.91
C HIS A 152 9.25 2.71 -0.82
N ILE A 153 9.50 1.79 0.10
CA ILE A 153 8.57 1.40 1.16
C ILE A 153 9.16 1.80 2.51
N SER A 154 8.34 2.44 3.34
CA SER A 154 8.66 2.67 4.75
C SER A 154 7.79 1.78 5.61
N LYS A 155 8.41 1.06 6.55
CA LYS A 155 7.66 0.32 7.58
C LYS A 155 7.01 1.32 8.52
N THR A 156 5.68 1.32 8.59
CA THR A 156 4.96 2.10 9.57
C THR A 156 5.11 1.43 10.94
N LYS A 157 5.71 2.13 11.92
CA LYS A 157 5.46 1.79 13.33
C LYS A 157 3.95 1.98 13.50
N ALA A 158 3.21 0.91 13.82
CA ALA A 158 1.75 0.97 13.94
C ALA A 158 1.32 2.24 14.71
N PRO A 159 0.32 3.00 14.22
CA PRO A 159 -0.10 4.20 14.92
C PRO A 159 -0.49 3.82 16.36
N LYS A 160 0.12 4.49 17.34
CA LYS A 160 -0.12 4.30 18.79
C LYS A 160 -1.59 4.46 19.21
N VAL A 161 -2.48 4.84 18.28
CA VAL A 161 -3.94 4.85 18.45
C VAL A 161 -4.49 3.43 18.75
N MET A 162 -3.89 2.37 18.21
CA MET A 162 -4.31 0.98 18.51
C MET A 162 -3.83 0.47 19.87
N GLN A 163 -2.78 1.05 20.46
CA GLN A 163 -2.33 0.67 21.80
C GLN A 163 -3.30 1.17 22.88
N ASN A 164 -3.94 2.32 22.67
CA ASN A 164 -4.88 2.90 23.63
C ASN A 164 -6.25 2.19 23.62
N PHE A 165 -6.69 1.65 22.48
CA PHE A 165 -7.93 0.86 22.42
C PHE A 165 -7.75 -0.53 23.06
N GLN A 166 -6.60 -1.18 22.86
CA GLN A 166 -6.29 -2.46 23.52
C GLN A 166 -6.13 -2.30 25.04
N GLN A 167 -5.50 -1.22 25.52
CA GLN A 167 -5.37 -0.97 26.97
C GLN A 167 -6.70 -0.65 27.64
N ARG A 168 -7.62 0.05 26.96
CA ARG A 168 -8.97 0.33 27.49
C ARG A 168 -9.87 -0.91 27.51
N PHE A 169 -9.82 -1.76 26.49
CA PHE A 169 -10.57 -3.02 26.48
C PHE A 169 -10.04 -4.05 27.49
N ARG A 170 -8.73 -4.10 27.75
CA ARG A 170 -8.15 -4.96 28.80
C ARG A 170 -8.61 -4.60 30.22
N ARG A 171 -8.95 -3.33 30.47
CA ARG A 171 -9.47 -2.88 31.78
C ARG A 171 -10.94 -3.24 32.00
N LEU A 172 -11.71 -3.39 30.93
CA LEU A 172 -13.14 -3.73 31.02
C LEU A 172 -13.39 -5.22 31.20
N THR A 173 -12.48 -6.10 30.76
CA THR A 173 -12.62 -7.55 30.91
C THR A 173 -11.89 -8.13 32.13
N SER A 174 -11.06 -7.34 32.82
CA SER A 174 -10.37 -7.78 34.04
C SER A 174 -11.16 -7.53 35.33
N SER A 175 -12.29 -6.82 35.27
CA SER A 175 -13.11 -6.48 36.44
C SER A 175 -14.34 -7.35 36.63
N LEU A 176 -14.57 -8.38 35.80
CA LEU A 176 -15.67 -9.31 35.98
C LEU A 176 -15.13 -10.63 36.52
N PRO A 177 -15.42 -11.00 37.79
CA PRO A 177 -15.14 -12.34 38.26
C PRO A 177 -15.95 -13.33 37.41
N PHE A 178 -15.26 -14.33 36.86
CA PHE A 178 -15.85 -15.43 36.13
C PHE A 178 -16.80 -16.19 37.08
N ALA A 179 -18.10 -15.95 36.96
CA ALA A 179 -19.10 -16.73 37.68
C ALA A 179 -19.15 -18.13 37.05
N PRO A 180 -18.90 -19.21 37.82
CA PRO A 180 -19.08 -20.55 37.30
C PRO A 180 -20.57 -20.80 36.99
N PRO A 181 -20.88 -21.59 35.95
CA PRO A 181 -22.27 -21.93 35.63
C PRO A 181 -22.92 -22.70 36.79
N PRO A 182 -24.24 -22.52 37.02
CA PRO A 182 -24.95 -23.18 38.12
C PRO A 182 -24.89 -24.69 37.96
N ARG A 183 -24.60 -25.38 39.07
CA ARG A 183 -24.63 -26.84 39.17
C ARG A 183 -26.08 -27.30 39.21
N ASP A 184 -26.48 -28.07 38.20
CA ASP A 184 -27.78 -28.73 38.19
C ASP A 184 -27.76 -29.84 39.24
N GLY A 185 -28.59 -29.67 40.27
CA GLY A 185 -28.73 -30.58 41.40
C GLY A 185 -30.18 -31.02 41.51
N GLY A 186 -30.48 -32.21 41.00
CA GLY A 186 -31.76 -32.88 41.17
C GLY A 186 -31.55 -34.36 41.45
N ASP A 187 -31.54 -34.71 42.74
CA ASP A 187 -31.44 -36.08 43.27
C ASP A 187 -32.77 -36.85 43.12
N ASN A 188 -32.61 -38.16 43.21
CA ASN A 188 -33.46 -39.27 42.85
C ASN A 188 -34.76 -39.48 43.66
N ARG A 189 -35.60 -40.35 43.06
CA ARG A 189 -36.28 -41.53 43.67
C ARG A 189 -37.67 -41.37 44.29
N ALA A 190 -38.61 -42.11 43.68
CA ALA A 190 -39.55 -43.10 44.26
C ALA A 190 -40.85 -43.09 43.41
N LYS A 191 -41.60 -44.16 43.13
CA LYS A 191 -41.65 -45.60 43.46
C LYS A 191 -42.82 -46.18 42.63
N SER A 192 -42.73 -47.44 42.17
CA SER A 192 -43.76 -48.52 42.21
C SER A 192 -45.18 -48.26 41.62
N THR A 193 -45.93 -49.12 40.92
CA THR A 193 -45.92 -50.57 40.60
C THR A 193 -47.05 -50.85 39.57
N ILE A 194 -46.94 -52.01 38.88
CA ILE A 194 -47.95 -53.00 38.38
C ILE A 194 -48.85 -52.84 37.13
N ASN A 195 -48.84 -53.98 36.40
CA ASN A 195 -49.85 -54.69 35.59
C ASN A 195 -50.22 -54.07 34.23
N SER A 196 -50.30 -54.81 33.12
CA SER A 196 -50.51 -56.25 32.86
C SER A 196 -49.96 -56.62 31.48
#